data_AF-A0A4R4KVM9-F1
#
_entry.id   AF-A0A4R4KVM9-F1
#
_cell.length_a   1.000
_cell.length_b   1.000
_cell.length_c   1.000
_cell.angle_alpha   90.00
_cell.angle_beta   90.00
_cell.angle_gamma   90.00
#
_symmetry.space_group_name_H-M   'P 1'
#
loop_
_entity.id
_entity.type
_entity.pdbx_description
1 polymer ?
#
loop_
_entity_poly.entity_id
_entity_poly.type
_entity_poly.pdbx_seq_one_letter_code
_entity_poly.pdbx_strand_id
1 'polypeptide(L)'
;MDNPTETVSWDGGVVVHLPVNHPARPLYRALAGLVGLYILVFGIWGVVLTWGDPLFDRDANFALGLRTNLAFSLVSVIFGAVLIVGASRRDNLGHYMNLTAGGIFLVTSVLMLAVLETPVNFLNFSMSTVIVSMIFGLILLGTGLYDKVGTDEHAEEERRNRRHPVSEAGTR
;
A
#
# COMPACT_ATOMS: atom_id res chain seq x y z
N MET A 1 4.56 -53.78 -50.26
CA MET A 1 5.51 -53.57 -49.16
C MET A 1 5.17 -52.22 -48.60
N ASP A 2 4.37 -52.25 -47.54
CA ASP A 2 3.76 -51.10 -46.89
C ASP A 2 4.84 -50.25 -46.22
N ASN A 3 4.75 -48.94 -46.42
CA ASN A 3 5.59 -47.97 -45.72
C ASN A 3 4.95 -47.74 -44.34
N PRO A 4 5.57 -48.13 -43.21
CA PRO A 4 4.98 -47.89 -41.90
C PRO A 4 5.09 -46.39 -41.58
N THR A 5 3.95 -45.72 -41.52
CA THR A 5 3.83 -44.39 -40.92
C THR A 5 3.89 -44.53 -39.40
N GLU A 6 5.09 -44.53 -38.82
CA GLU A 6 5.29 -44.41 -37.37
C GLU A 6 6.19 -43.22 -37.04
N THR A 7 5.55 -42.07 -36.87
CA THR A 7 5.94 -40.97 -35.96
C THR A 7 4.63 -40.23 -35.69
N VAL A 8 4.16 -39.90 -34.49
CA VAL A 8 4.79 -39.16 -33.38
C VAL A 8 3.88 -39.34 -32.15
N SER A 9 4.47 -39.33 -30.96
CA SER A 9 3.83 -39.33 -29.63
C SER A 9 2.75 -38.25 -29.46
N TRP A 10 1.59 -38.64 -28.92
CA TRP A 10 0.51 -37.72 -28.50
C TRP A 10 0.49 -37.55 -26.98
N ASP A 11 1.54 -36.98 -26.41
CA ASP A 11 1.47 -36.42 -25.04
C ASP A 11 0.95 -34.98 -25.13
N GLY A 12 -0.25 -34.84 -25.70
CA GLY A 12 -0.92 -33.56 -25.94
C GLY A 12 -1.70 -33.08 -24.72
N GLY A 13 -1.11 -33.11 -23.54
CA GLY A 13 -1.61 -32.31 -22.43
C GLY A 13 -1.52 -30.85 -22.87
N VAL A 14 -2.66 -30.18 -23.02
CA VAL A 14 -2.67 -28.73 -23.25
C VAL A 14 -2.09 -28.08 -22.00
N VAL A 15 -0.78 -27.87 -22.01
CA VAL A 15 -0.11 -27.06 -21.00
C VAL A 15 -0.58 -25.65 -21.29
N VAL A 16 -1.67 -25.23 -20.65
CA VAL A 16 -2.09 -23.84 -20.69
C VAL A 16 -0.99 -23.06 -19.96
N HIS A 17 -0.03 -22.55 -20.72
CA HIS A 17 0.92 -21.55 -20.24
C HIS A 17 0.13 -20.25 -20.15
N LEU A 18 -0.68 -20.12 -19.08
CA LEU A 18 -1.17 -18.82 -18.66
C LEU A 18 0.07 -18.01 -18.30
N PRO A 19 0.38 -16.90 -19.00
CA PRO A 19 1.40 -15.99 -18.53
C PRO A 19 0.89 -15.40 -17.22
N VAL A 20 1.29 -15.97 -16.09
CA VAL A 20 1.14 -15.41 -14.74
C VAL A 20 2.15 -14.28 -14.60
N ASN A 21 2.00 -13.24 -15.43
CA ASN A 21 2.49 -11.93 -15.05
C ASN A 21 1.55 -11.49 -13.94
N HIS A 22 2.00 -11.54 -12.68
CA HIS A 22 1.31 -10.84 -11.59
C HIS A 22 1.50 -9.33 -11.79
N PRO A 23 0.55 -8.60 -12.40
CA PRO A 23 0.74 -7.21 -12.80
C PRO A 23 0.29 -6.24 -11.70
N ALA A 24 -0.15 -6.74 -10.55
CA ALA A 24 -0.78 -5.93 -9.51
C ALA A 24 0.25 -5.29 -8.56
N ARG A 25 1.45 -5.86 -8.43
CA ARG A 25 2.52 -5.35 -7.56
C ARG A 25 2.96 -3.90 -7.88
N PRO A 26 3.14 -3.52 -9.16
CA PRO A 26 3.41 -2.13 -9.53
C PRO A 26 2.27 -1.17 -9.14
N LEU A 27 1.01 -1.60 -9.30
CA LEU A 27 -0.16 -0.78 -9.00
C LEU A 27 -0.26 -0.48 -7.50
N TYR A 28 -0.11 -1.47 -6.63
CA TYR A 28 -0.17 -1.26 -5.18
C TYR A 28 0.96 -0.36 -4.66
N ARG A 29 2.17 -0.49 -5.21
CA ARG A 29 3.27 0.45 -4.91
C ARG A 29 2.97 1.85 -5.40
N ALA A 30 2.41 1.98 -6.61
CA ALA A 30 2.04 3.29 -7.15
C ALA A 30 1.00 3.98 -6.27
N LEU A 31 -0.01 3.24 -5.77
CA LEU A 31 -1.01 3.76 -4.85
C LEU A 31 -0.40 4.22 -3.52
N ALA A 32 0.45 3.40 -2.90
CA ALA A 32 1.12 3.78 -1.64
C ALA A 32 2.04 5.00 -1.83
N GLY A 33 2.78 5.05 -2.94
CA GLY A 33 3.60 6.20 -3.31
C GLY A 33 2.78 7.46 -3.56
N LEU A 34 1.62 7.33 -4.21
CA LEU A 34 0.72 8.46 -4.50
C LEU A 34 0.08 9.02 -3.22
N VAL A 35 -0.30 8.15 -2.27
CA VAL A 35 -0.75 8.56 -0.94
C VAL A 35 0.35 9.33 -0.20
N GLY A 36 1.58 8.79 -0.16
CA GLY A 36 2.71 9.46 0.47
C GLY A 36 3.04 10.81 -0.19
N LEU A 37 2.99 10.87 -1.52
CA LEU A 37 3.21 12.10 -2.29
C LEU A 37 2.14 13.14 -1.98
N TYR A 38 0.86 12.77 -1.97
CA TYR A 38 -0.22 13.67 -1.61
C TYR A 38 -0.01 14.27 -0.22
N ILE A 39 0.28 13.43 0.78
CA ILE A 39 0.50 13.86 2.16
C ILE A 39 1.70 14.82 2.25
N LEU A 40 2.78 14.53 1.51
CA LEU A 40 3.96 15.39 1.49
C LEU A 40 3.65 16.75 0.85
N VAL A 41 2.98 16.77 -0.31
CA VAL A 41 2.59 18.01 -0.99
C VAL A 41 1.64 18.83 -0.12
N PHE A 42 0.67 18.18 0.51
CA PHE A 42 -0.22 18.80 1.49
C PHE A 42 0.57 19.44 2.64
N GLY A 43 1.51 18.71 3.24
CA GLY A 43 2.33 19.21 4.34
C GLY A 43 3.19 20.41 3.93
N ILE A 44 3.88 20.34 2.79
CA ILE A 44 4.71 21.45 2.30
C ILE A 44 3.85 22.69 2.03
N TRP A 45 2.71 22.51 1.35
CA TRP A 45 1.80 23.61 1.04
C TRP A 45 1.20 24.23 2.32
N GLY A 46 0.81 23.38 3.28
CA GLY A 46 0.30 23.83 4.57
C GLY A 46 1.34 24.60 5.39
N VAL A 47 2.61 24.15 5.38
CA VAL A 47 3.72 24.86 6.02
C VAL A 47 3.93 26.24 5.39
N VAL A 48 3.88 26.35 4.05
CA VAL A 48 4.01 27.64 3.35
C VAL A 48 2.85 28.59 3.68
N LEU A 49 1.62 28.07 3.75
CA LEU A 49 0.43 28.89 4.05
C LEU A 49 0.38 29.35 5.51
N THR A 50 0.86 28.54 6.45
CA THR A 50 0.85 28.83 7.89
C THR A 50 2.19 29.39 8.37
N TRP A 51 3.04 29.84 7.44
CA TRP A 51 4.39 30.29 7.74
C TRP A 51 4.35 31.64 8.47
N GLY A 52 4.63 31.62 9.77
CA GLY A 52 4.57 32.79 10.65
C GLY A 52 3.45 32.73 11.69
N ASP A 53 2.54 31.77 11.57
CA ASP A 53 1.47 31.56 12.53
C ASP A 53 1.97 30.76 13.74
N PRO A 54 1.32 30.89 14.92
CA PRO A 54 1.58 30.02 16.07
C PRO A 54 1.44 28.53 15.71
N LEU A 55 2.29 27.68 16.30
CA LEU A 55 2.31 26.23 16.01
C LEU A 55 0.93 25.55 16.14
N PHE A 56 0.13 25.97 17.12
CA PHE A 56 -1.20 25.43 17.43
C PHE A 56 -2.31 26.42 17.14
N ASP A 57 -2.10 27.29 16.15
CA ASP A 57 -3.15 28.22 15.77
C ASP A 57 -4.40 27.46 15.30
N ARG A 58 -5.56 28.02 15.63
CA ARG A 58 -6.89 27.47 15.30
C ARG A 58 -7.56 28.25 14.17
N ASP A 59 -6.85 29.21 13.59
CA ASP A 59 -7.31 29.95 12.43
C ASP A 59 -7.69 29.03 11.26
N ALA A 60 -8.62 29.51 10.44
CA ALA A 60 -9.23 28.73 9.37
C ALA A 60 -8.34 28.67 8.13
N ASN A 61 -7.13 28.15 8.29
CA ASN A 61 -6.20 27.91 7.20
C ASN A 61 -6.53 26.60 6.49
N PHE A 62 -6.63 26.66 5.16
CA PHE A 62 -6.98 25.51 4.32
C PHE A 62 -5.86 25.23 3.31
N ALA A 63 -5.33 24.01 3.33
CA ALA A 63 -4.41 23.50 2.32
C ALA A 63 -5.08 22.34 1.58
N LEU A 64 -5.19 22.43 0.25
CA LEU A 64 -5.80 21.39 -0.60
C LEU A 64 -7.21 20.93 -0.14
N GLY A 65 -8.00 21.84 0.46
CA GLY A 65 -9.34 21.54 0.97
C GLY A 65 -9.38 20.90 2.37
N LEU A 66 -8.23 20.69 3.00
CA LEU A 66 -8.11 20.24 4.38
C LEU A 66 -7.77 21.42 5.28
N ARG A 67 -8.43 21.49 6.43
CA ARG A 67 -8.08 22.45 7.48
C ARG A 67 -6.73 22.04 8.07
N THR A 68 -5.84 23.01 8.26
CA THR A 68 -4.49 22.74 8.75
C THR A 68 -3.99 23.86 9.65
N ASN A 69 -3.05 23.52 10.52
CA ASN A 69 -2.18 24.47 11.19
C ASN A 69 -0.71 24.06 10.98
N LEU A 70 0.21 24.91 11.44
CA LEU A 70 1.64 24.70 11.21
C LEU A 70 2.13 23.37 11.80
N ALA A 71 1.69 23.00 13.01
CA ALA A 71 2.04 21.71 13.62
C ALA A 71 1.55 20.52 12.78
N PHE A 72 0.29 20.54 12.31
CA PHE A 72 -0.27 19.46 11.50
C PHE A 72 0.42 19.34 10.14
N SER A 73 0.78 20.47 9.53
CA SER A 73 1.51 20.50 8.27
C SER A 73 2.91 19.89 8.42
N LEU A 74 3.65 20.23 9.48
CA LEU A 74 4.97 19.64 9.77
C LEU A 74 4.88 18.13 10.00
N VAL A 75 3.89 17.66 10.77
CA VAL A 75 3.65 16.23 10.98
C VAL A 75 3.36 15.54 9.64
N SER A 76 2.56 16.15 8.78
CA SER A 76 2.26 15.63 7.46
C SER A 76 3.50 15.57 6.55
N VAL A 77 4.41 16.56 6.60
CA VAL A 77 5.69 16.48 5.88
C VAL A 77 6.49 15.25 6.32
N ILE A 78 6.61 15.03 7.63
CA ILE A 78 7.36 13.89 8.18
C ILE A 78 6.71 12.56 7.74
N PHE A 79 5.40 12.43 7.90
CA PHE A 79 4.67 11.21 7.50
C PHE A 79 4.75 10.97 5.99
N GLY A 80 4.57 12.01 5.17
CA GLY A 80 4.68 11.91 3.71
C GLY A 80 6.07 11.45 3.27
N ALA A 81 7.13 12.01 3.86
CA ALA A 81 8.50 11.58 3.60
C ALA A 81 8.74 10.12 4.00
N VAL A 82 8.28 9.69 5.18
CA VAL A 82 8.38 8.30 5.65
C VAL A 82 7.65 7.35 4.70
N LEU A 83 6.45 7.70 4.25
CA LEU A 83 5.67 6.87 3.32
C LEU A 83 6.35 6.76 1.95
N ILE A 84 6.91 7.85 1.41
CA ILE A 84 7.66 7.81 0.15
C ILE A 84 8.91 6.92 0.29
N VAL A 85 9.65 7.05 1.39
CA VAL A 85 10.81 6.19 1.68
C VAL A 85 10.38 4.72 1.77
N GLY A 86 9.25 4.44 2.41
CA GLY A 86 8.67 3.10 2.49
C GLY A 86 8.28 2.52 1.15
N ALA A 87 7.55 3.29 0.34
CA ALA A 87 7.14 2.90 -0.99
C ALA A 87 8.34 2.68 -1.93
N SER A 88 9.46 3.38 -1.71
CA SER A 88 10.68 3.22 -2.52
C SER A 88 11.38 1.87 -2.31
N ARG A 89 11.38 1.33 -1.08
CA ARG A 89 12.09 0.08 -0.78
C ARG A 89 11.42 -1.11 -1.46
N ARG A 90 12.21 -1.93 -2.16
CA ARG A 90 11.76 -3.11 -2.94
C ARG A 90 11.73 -4.42 -2.15
N ASP A 91 12.18 -4.36 -0.90
CA ASP A 91 12.27 -5.52 -0.02
C ASP A 91 10.95 -5.79 0.71
N ASN A 92 10.82 -6.92 1.41
CA ASN A 92 9.66 -7.26 2.26
C ASN A 92 9.28 -6.14 3.24
N LEU A 93 10.24 -5.26 3.57
CA LEU A 93 10.03 -4.06 4.38
C LEU A 93 8.91 -3.14 3.86
N GLY A 94 8.73 -3.05 2.54
CA GLY A 94 7.71 -2.19 1.93
C GLY A 94 6.28 -2.65 2.25
N HIS A 95 6.05 -3.96 2.29
CA HIS A 95 4.76 -4.54 2.66
C HIS A 95 4.42 -4.24 4.13
N TYR A 96 5.35 -4.50 5.06
CA TYR A 96 5.13 -4.21 6.48
C TYR A 96 4.90 -2.72 6.74
N MET A 97 5.62 -1.83 6.07
CA MET A 97 5.41 -0.39 6.20
C MET A 97 4.01 0.02 5.75
N ASN A 98 3.50 -0.48 4.63
CA ASN A 98 2.15 -0.13 4.18
C ASN A 98 1.08 -0.68 5.13
N LEU A 99 1.25 -1.91 5.62
CA LEU A 99 0.32 -2.52 6.57
C LEU A 99 0.29 -1.75 7.90
N THR A 100 1.47 -1.46 8.46
CA THR A 100 1.61 -0.70 9.71
C THR A 100 1.12 0.74 9.53
N ALA A 101 1.49 1.42 8.44
CA ALA A 101 1.02 2.77 8.15
C ALA A 101 -0.49 2.82 7.96
N GLY A 102 -1.08 1.85 7.26
CA GLY A 102 -2.52 1.72 7.13
C GLY A 102 -3.21 1.60 8.49
N GLY A 103 -2.71 0.72 9.36
CA GLY A 103 -3.20 0.58 10.73
C GLY A 103 -3.09 1.87 11.55
N ILE A 104 -1.93 2.55 11.49
CA ILE A 104 -1.73 3.84 12.15
C ILE A 104 -2.71 4.88 11.64
N PHE A 105 -2.92 4.98 10.33
CA PHE A 105 -3.85 5.96 9.74
C PHE A 105 -5.30 5.70 10.17
N LEU A 106 -5.73 4.44 10.21
CA LEU A 106 -7.07 4.07 10.67
C LEU A 106 -7.26 4.43 12.15
N VAL A 107 -6.35 4.01 13.03
CA VAL A 107 -6.40 4.36 14.46
C VAL A 107 -6.38 5.86 14.64
N THR A 108 -5.48 6.57 13.94
CA THR A 108 -5.38 8.03 14.02
C THR A 108 -6.67 8.70 13.56
N SER A 109 -7.31 8.23 12.50
CA SER A 109 -8.58 8.81 12.02
C SER A 109 -9.71 8.68 13.05
N VAL A 110 -9.78 7.56 13.78
CA VAL A 110 -10.74 7.38 14.86
C VAL A 110 -10.42 8.31 16.04
N LEU A 111 -9.14 8.47 16.39
CA LEU A 111 -8.71 9.42 17.41
C LEU A 111 -9.02 10.87 17.02
N MET A 112 -8.80 11.24 15.75
CA MET A 112 -9.18 12.56 15.24
C MET A 112 -10.68 12.79 15.37
N LEU A 113 -11.50 11.79 15.07
CA LEU A 113 -12.96 11.87 15.23
C LEU A 113 -13.35 12.06 16.70
N ALA A 114 -12.71 11.34 17.62
CA ALA A 114 -12.95 11.47 19.06
C ALA A 114 -12.57 12.85 19.62
N VAL A 115 -11.56 13.50 19.02
CA VAL A 115 -11.03 14.79 19.49
C VAL A 115 -11.72 16.00 18.80
N LEU A 116 -12.45 15.80 17.71
CA LEU A 116 -12.95 16.86 16.82
C LEU A 116 -13.80 17.94 17.54
N GLU A 117 -14.73 17.54 18.40
CA GLU A 117 -15.59 18.46 19.18
C GLU A 117 -15.03 18.77 20.58
N THR A 118 -13.79 18.37 20.86
CA THR A 118 -13.18 18.55 22.19
C THR A 118 -12.22 19.75 22.20
N PRO A 119 -12.00 20.37 23.38
CA PRO A 119 -11.02 21.45 23.51
C PRO A 119 -9.57 21.01 23.23
N VAL A 120 -9.34 19.69 23.15
CA VAL A 120 -8.07 19.03 22.85
C VAL A 120 -7.78 19.01 21.34
N ASN A 121 -8.61 19.61 20.49
CA ASN A 121 -8.34 19.78 19.05
C ASN A 121 -7.27 20.85 18.76
N PHE A 122 -6.06 20.68 19.30
CA PHE A 122 -4.93 21.59 19.13
C PHE A 122 -4.32 21.54 17.72
N LEU A 123 -4.60 20.50 16.93
CA LEU A 123 -4.16 20.36 15.53
C LEU A 123 -5.20 20.85 14.50
N ASN A 124 -6.30 21.44 14.97
CA ASN A 124 -7.34 22.02 14.14
C ASN A 124 -7.95 21.05 13.11
N PHE A 125 -8.18 19.79 13.53
CA PHE A 125 -8.77 18.74 12.71
C PHE A 125 -10.20 19.10 12.29
N SER A 126 -10.57 18.67 11.08
CA SER A 126 -11.92 18.81 10.53
C SER A 126 -12.47 17.46 10.06
N MET A 127 -13.76 17.40 9.76
CA MET A 127 -14.35 16.16 9.20
C MET A 127 -13.64 15.74 7.91
N SER A 128 -13.17 16.69 7.10
CA SER A 128 -12.39 16.40 5.89
C SER A 128 -11.07 15.69 6.21
N THR A 129 -10.32 16.14 7.23
CA THR A 129 -9.04 15.51 7.62
C THR A 129 -9.25 14.09 8.12
N VAL A 130 -10.35 13.84 8.84
CA VAL A 130 -10.74 12.51 9.32
C VAL A 130 -11.02 11.58 8.13
N ILE A 131 -11.88 12.00 7.21
CA ILE A 131 -12.29 11.18 6.05
C ILE A 131 -11.09 10.87 5.16
N VAL A 132 -10.25 11.86 4.87
CA VAL A 132 -9.04 11.67 4.04
C VAL A 132 -8.07 10.71 4.71
N SER A 133 -7.83 10.87 6.01
CA SER A 133 -6.96 9.95 6.77
C SER A 133 -7.51 8.52 6.80
N MET A 134 -8.82 8.36 6.94
CA MET A 134 -9.48 7.05 6.88
C MET A 134 -9.30 6.40 5.51
N ILE A 135 -9.51 7.13 4.42
CA ILE A 135 -9.34 6.63 3.04
C ILE A 135 -7.88 6.20 2.81
N PHE A 136 -6.91 7.00 3.22
CA PHE A 136 -5.50 6.63 3.14
C PHE A 136 -5.18 5.39 3.97
N GLY A 137 -5.73 5.28 5.17
CA GLY A 137 -5.63 4.09 6.00
C GLY A 137 -6.14 2.84 5.30
N LEU A 138 -7.32 2.91 4.67
CA LEU A 138 -7.90 1.79 3.92
C LEU A 138 -7.10 1.43 2.67
N ILE A 139 -6.62 2.41 1.90
CA ILE A 139 -5.77 2.16 0.72
C ILE A 139 -4.48 1.48 1.14
N LEU A 140 -3.77 2.03 2.14
CA LEU A 140 -2.51 1.48 2.62
C LEU A 140 -2.69 0.10 3.24
N LEU A 141 -3.72 -0.10 4.06
CA LEU A 141 -4.02 -1.41 4.65
C LEU A 141 -4.39 -2.43 3.57
N GLY A 142 -5.20 -2.06 2.58
CA GLY A 142 -5.56 -2.91 1.45
C GLY A 142 -4.35 -3.30 0.61
N THR A 143 -3.47 -2.34 0.29
CA THR A 143 -2.22 -2.62 -0.42
C THR A 143 -1.28 -3.51 0.39
N GLY A 144 -1.21 -3.31 1.71
CA GLY A 144 -0.47 -4.17 2.62
C GLY A 144 -1.03 -5.58 2.60
N LEU A 145 -2.28 -5.77 3.00
CA LEU A 145 -2.89 -7.09 3.15
C LEU A 145 -2.86 -7.91 1.84
N TYR A 146 -3.11 -7.26 0.70
CA TYR A 146 -3.08 -7.94 -0.60
C TYR A 146 -1.67 -8.38 -1.02
N ASP A 147 -0.62 -7.61 -0.69
CA ASP A 147 0.76 -8.01 -0.99
C ASP A 147 1.20 -9.21 -0.12
N LYS A 148 0.70 -9.35 1.12
CA LYS A 148 0.95 -10.52 1.99
C LYS A 148 0.28 -11.80 1.47
N VAL A 149 -1.03 -11.73 1.26
CA VAL A 149 -1.84 -12.88 0.83
C VAL A 149 -1.42 -13.32 -0.58
N GLY A 150 -1.03 -12.37 -1.44
CA GLY A 150 -0.58 -12.67 -2.79
C GLY A 150 0.83 -13.29 -2.89
N THR A 151 1.68 -13.23 -1.86
CA THR A 151 3.09 -13.64 -1.96
C THR A 151 3.48 -14.85 -1.13
N ASP A 152 2.97 -15.00 0.10
CA ASP A 152 3.39 -16.12 0.97
C ASP A 152 2.71 -17.44 0.58
N GLU A 153 1.38 -17.44 0.40
CA GLU A 153 0.65 -18.67 0.05
C GLU A 153 0.93 -19.10 -1.40
N HIS A 154 0.81 -18.21 -2.38
CA HIS A 154 1.00 -18.59 -3.79
C HIS A 154 2.44 -19.00 -4.14
N ALA A 155 3.46 -18.39 -3.54
CA ALA A 155 4.85 -18.77 -3.81
C ALA A 155 5.23 -20.10 -3.14
N GLU A 156 4.67 -20.41 -1.97
CA GLU A 156 4.87 -21.69 -1.30
C GLU A 156 4.13 -22.82 -2.01
N GLU A 157 2.91 -22.58 -2.49
CA GLU A 157 2.16 -23.55 -3.30
C GLU A 157 2.86 -23.85 -4.63
N GLU A 158 3.42 -22.85 -5.31
CA GLU A 158 4.23 -23.08 -6.51
C GLU A 158 5.53 -23.84 -6.21
N ARG A 159 6.22 -23.51 -5.10
CA ARG A 159 7.43 -24.26 -4.69
C ARG A 159 7.10 -25.70 -4.33
N ARG A 160 5.95 -25.96 -3.70
CA ARG A 160 5.44 -27.30 -3.39
C ARG A 160 5.08 -28.06 -4.67
N ASN A 161 4.42 -27.40 -5.62
CA ASN A 161 4.05 -28.00 -6.92
C ASN A 161 5.29 -28.32 -7.79
N ARG A 162 6.30 -27.45 -7.81
CA ARG A 162 7.59 -27.71 -8.48
C ARG A 162 8.43 -28.79 -7.80
N ARG A 163 8.20 -29.05 -6.51
CA ARG A 163 8.93 -30.05 -5.72
C ARG A 163 8.25 -31.41 -5.68
N HIS A 164 7.10 -31.62 -6.32
CA HIS A 164 6.63 -32.97 -6.60
C HIS A 164 7.64 -33.63 -7.56
N PRO A 165 8.50 -34.54 -7.08
CA PRO A 165 9.28 -35.34 -7.98
C PRO A 165 8.30 -36.33 -8.61
N VAL A 166 8.42 -36.54 -9.91
CA VAL A 166 7.92 -37.76 -10.54
C VAL A 166 8.67 -38.91 -9.86
N SER A 167 8.15 -39.42 -8.75
CA SER A 167 8.76 -40.49 -7.95
C SER A 167 8.03 -41.82 -8.12
N GLU A 168 7.25 -42.01 -9.18
CA GLU A 168 6.57 -43.29 -9.45
C GLU A 168 6.76 -43.86 -10.87
N ALA A 169 7.71 -43.37 -11.66
CA ALA A 169 7.97 -43.95 -12.98
C ALA A 169 9.44 -44.34 -13.15
N GLY A 170 9.86 -45.39 -12.44
CA GLY A 170 11.12 -46.05 -12.75
C GLY A 170 11.88 -46.60 -11.56
N THR A 171 11.36 -47.64 -10.92
CA THR A 171 12.24 -48.64 -10.31
C THR A 171 11.62 -50.03 -10.50
N ARG A 172 12.06 -50.65 -11.61
CA ARG A 172 12.22 -52.09 -11.88
C ARG A 172 10.99 -53.00 -11.82
#